data_AF-A0A7I7RQN8-F1
#
_entry.id   AF-A0A7I7RQN8-F1
#
_cell.length_a   1.000
_cell.length_b   1.000
_cell.length_c   1.000
_cell.angle_alpha   90.00
_cell.angle_beta   90.00
_cell.angle_gamma   90.00
#
_symmetry.space_group_name_H-M   'P 1'
#
loop_
_entity.id
_entity.type
_entity.pdbx_description
1 polymer ?
#
loop_
_entity_poly.entity_id
_entity_poly.type
_entity_poly.pdbx_seq_one_letter_code
_entity_poly.pdbx_strand_id
1 'polypeptide(L)'
;MLTTQPTPQRGMGGDVAAPYDSPTAEIVRVLVAPRRRRQSECTCGWRGRRRVLRSLSVLDALDHAARAGCHPGVPLVDVDIGRRP
;
A
#
# COMPACT_ATOMS: atom_id res chain seq x y z
N MET A 1 40.25 -42.96 20.82
CA MET A 1 39.05 -42.31 21.39
C MET A 1 39.06 -40.84 20.99
N LEU A 2 38.21 -40.45 20.02
CA LEU A 2 37.70 -39.09 19.85
C LEU A 2 36.26 -39.24 19.36
N THR A 3 35.31 -38.99 20.25
CA THR A 3 33.88 -38.94 19.99
C THR A 3 33.49 -37.48 19.69
N THR A 4 32.26 -37.27 19.20
CA THR A 4 31.51 -35.99 19.07
C THR A 4 31.51 -35.42 17.65
N GLN A 5 30.40 -35.12 16.97
CA GLN A 5 28.96 -35.45 16.96
C GLN A 5 28.42 -34.73 15.69
N PRO A 6 27.26 -35.14 15.12
CA PRO A 6 26.71 -34.54 13.91
C PRO A 6 26.08 -33.15 14.17
N THR A 7 26.27 -32.21 13.25
CA THR A 7 25.58 -30.91 13.26
C THR A 7 24.09 -31.10 12.88
N PRO A 8 23.13 -30.62 13.69
CA PRO A 8 21.72 -30.69 13.37
C PRO A 8 21.31 -29.64 12.32
N GLN A 9 20.62 -30.07 11.27
CA GLN A 9 19.88 -29.19 10.38
C GLN A 9 18.71 -28.55 11.14
N ARG A 10 18.60 -27.22 11.08
CA ARG A 10 17.53 -26.47 11.76
C ARG A 10 16.84 -25.53 10.77
N GLY A 11 15.70 -26.01 10.26
CA GLY A 11 14.49 -25.25 9.95
C GLY A 11 14.58 -24.09 8.97
N MET A 12 14.31 -24.38 7.69
CA MET A 12 13.51 -23.45 6.88
C MET A 12 12.10 -23.44 7.48
N GLY A 13 11.84 -22.48 8.34
CA GLY A 13 10.53 -22.26 8.95
C GLY A 13 10.38 -20.79 9.23
N GLY A 14 9.64 -20.08 8.38
CA GLY A 14 9.40 -18.67 8.56
C GLY A 14 8.84 -17.95 7.33
N ASP A 15 7.89 -18.57 6.61
CA ASP A 15 6.90 -17.75 5.91
C ASP A 15 6.09 -17.05 7.00
N VAL A 16 6.63 -15.93 7.51
CA VAL A 16 5.87 -14.99 8.31
C VAL A 16 4.92 -14.30 7.32
N ALA A 17 3.89 -15.04 6.92
CA ALA A 17 2.65 -14.44 6.47
C ALA A 17 2.13 -13.66 7.67
N ALA A 18 2.52 -12.39 7.72
CA ALA A 18 2.07 -11.46 8.73
C ALA A 18 0.54 -11.53 8.82
N PRO A 19 -0.03 -11.58 10.03
CA PRO A 19 -1.46 -11.74 10.22
C PRO A 19 -2.17 -10.55 9.56
N TYR A 20 -2.89 -10.83 8.48
CA TYR A 20 -3.80 -9.88 7.83
C TYR A 20 -5.08 -9.75 8.65
N ASP A 21 -5.00 -9.59 9.97
CA ASP A 21 -6.20 -9.49 10.78
C ASP A 21 -6.18 -8.27 11.70
N SER A 22 -7.22 -7.46 11.52
CA SER A 22 -7.65 -6.27 12.29
C SER A 22 -6.93 -4.93 12.03
N PRO A 23 -7.60 -3.75 12.09
CA PRO A 23 -9.01 -3.38 11.83
C PRO A 23 -9.09 -2.42 10.62
N THR A 24 -9.98 -2.65 9.64
CA THR A 24 -10.21 -1.71 8.51
C THR A 24 -8.96 -0.97 8.00
N ALA A 25 -7.93 -1.71 7.59
CA ALA A 25 -6.64 -1.15 7.17
C ALA A 25 -6.85 0.11 6.32
N GLU A 26 -6.36 1.26 6.79
CA GLU A 26 -6.70 2.53 6.14
C GLU A 26 -6.10 2.55 4.74
N ILE A 27 -6.97 2.68 3.73
CA ILE A 27 -6.59 2.53 2.32
C ILE A 27 -6.37 3.91 1.71
N VAL A 28 -5.20 4.09 1.10
CA VAL A 28 -4.87 5.26 0.28
C VAL A 28 -5.19 4.97 -1.18
N ARG A 29 -5.87 5.90 -1.84
CA ARG A 29 -6.19 5.85 -3.28
C ARG A 29 -5.85 7.18 -3.94
N VAL A 30 -5.69 7.15 -5.26
CA VAL A 30 -5.53 8.33 -6.10
C VAL A 30 -6.77 8.47 -6.97
N LEU A 31 -7.50 9.57 -6.78
CA LEU A 31 -8.66 9.91 -7.58
C LEU A 31 -8.21 10.65 -8.85
N VAL A 32 -8.60 10.12 -10.00
CA VAL A 32 -8.41 10.75 -11.32
C VAL A 32 -9.78 10.90 -11.99
N ALA A 33 -10.30 12.13 -11.97
CA ALA A 33 -11.54 12.48 -12.66
C ALA A 33 -11.26 13.46 -13.82
N PRO A 34 -11.99 13.37 -14.95
CA PRO A 34 -11.70 14.15 -16.17
C PRO A 34 -11.77 15.68 -16.00
N ARG A 35 -12.51 16.18 -14.99
CA ARG A 35 -12.66 17.63 -14.69
C ARG A 35 -12.07 18.06 -13.35
N ARG A 36 -11.34 17.19 -12.64
CA ARG A 36 -10.70 17.52 -11.35
C ARG A 36 -9.18 17.40 -11.50
N ARG A 37 -8.42 18.22 -10.75
CA ARG A 37 -6.98 18.00 -10.59
C ARG A 37 -6.78 16.65 -9.87
N ARG A 38 -5.73 15.92 -10.23
CA ARG A 38 -5.43 14.58 -9.67
C ARG A 38 -5.09 14.74 -8.19
N GLN A 39 -5.65 13.91 -7.32
CA GLN A 39 -5.48 14.04 -5.87
C GLN A 39 -5.49 12.66 -5.22
N SER A 40 -4.67 12.46 -4.19
CA SER A 40 -4.69 11.27 -3.35
C SER A 40 -5.54 11.50 -2.10
N GLU A 41 -6.25 10.47 -1.67
CA GLU A 41 -7.08 10.47 -0.46
C GLU A 41 -6.89 9.16 0.28
N CYS A 42 -6.95 9.22 1.61
CA CYS A 42 -6.81 8.09 2.51
C CYS A 42 -8.06 7.99 3.38
N THR A 43 -8.51 6.78 3.69
CA THR A 43 -9.63 6.58 4.64
C THR A 43 -9.29 7.05 6.06
N CYS A 44 -8.01 7.24 6.36
CA CYS A 44 -7.50 7.89 7.57
C CYS A 44 -7.77 9.40 7.67
N GLY A 45 -8.43 9.98 6.65
CA GLY A 45 -8.77 11.41 6.61
C GLY A 45 -7.70 12.29 5.94
N TRP A 46 -6.54 11.73 5.58
CA TRP A 46 -5.52 12.48 4.85
C TRP A 46 -5.93 12.74 3.40
N ARG A 47 -5.61 13.95 2.91
CA ARG A 47 -5.79 14.35 1.51
C ARG A 47 -4.51 14.99 0.99
N GLY A 48 -3.99 14.44 -0.10
CA GLY A 48 -2.80 14.96 -0.77
C GLY A 48 -3.07 16.26 -1.53
N ARG A 49 -2.01 16.86 -2.07
CA ARG A 49 -2.15 18.09 -2.86
C ARG A 49 -2.81 17.80 -4.20
N ARG A 50 -3.53 18.79 -4.73
CA ARG A 50 -4.03 18.73 -6.11
C ARG A 50 -2.86 18.85 -7.08
N ARG A 51 -2.57 17.80 -7.85
CA ARG A 51 -1.49 17.77 -8.83
C ARG A 51 -2.01 17.85 -10.25
N VAL A 52 -1.20 18.44 -11.12
CA VAL A 52 -1.40 18.36 -12.57
C VAL A 52 -0.96 17.00 -13.08
N LEU A 53 0.15 16.44 -12.61
CA LEU A 53 0.65 15.13 -13.07
C LEU A 53 0.13 14.00 -12.19
N ARG A 54 -0.37 12.91 -12.81
CA ARG A 54 -0.84 11.71 -12.09
C ARG A 54 0.27 11.08 -11.25
N SER A 55 1.49 11.01 -11.80
CA SER A 55 2.66 10.43 -11.13
C SER A 55 2.92 11.10 -9.78
N LEU A 56 2.80 12.43 -9.69
CA LEU A 56 2.99 13.15 -8.43
C LEU A 56 1.92 12.81 -7.40
N SER A 57 0.66 12.62 -7.80
CA SER A 57 -0.39 12.16 -6.88
C SER A 57 -0.18 10.72 -6.41
N VAL A 58 0.39 9.86 -7.26
CA VAL A 58 0.80 8.50 -6.88
C VAL A 58 1.94 8.53 -5.87
N LEU A 59 2.95 9.37 -6.09
CA LEU A 59 4.05 9.55 -5.14
C LEU A 59 3.55 10.08 -3.80
N ASP A 60 2.66 11.08 -3.80
CA ASP A 60 2.05 11.60 -2.56
C ASP A 60 1.32 10.47 -1.80
N ALA A 61 0.59 9.60 -2.50
CA ALA A 61 -0.11 8.46 -1.89
C ALA A 61 0.84 7.41 -1.29
N LEU A 62 1.91 7.05 -2.01
CA LEU A 62 2.88 6.06 -1.56
C LEU A 62 3.75 6.59 -0.41
N ASP A 63 4.17 7.85 -0.46
CA ASP A 63 4.90 8.51 0.64
C ASP A 63 4.04 8.55 1.90
N HIS A 64 2.75 8.87 1.76
CA HIS A 64 1.83 8.85 2.89
C HIS A 64 1.63 7.44 3.46
N ALA A 65 1.40 6.42 2.61
CA ALA A 65 1.28 5.03 3.04
C ALA A 65 2.52 4.58 3.83
N ALA A 66 3.72 4.88 3.31
CA ALA A 66 4.97 4.54 3.97
C ALA A 66 5.18 5.25 5.31
N ARG A 67 4.76 6.52 5.45
CA ARG A 67 4.95 7.30 6.68
C ARG A 67 3.90 7.05 7.75
N ALA A 68 2.66 6.80 7.35
CA ALA A 68 1.52 6.65 8.24
C ALA A 68 1.18 5.19 8.57
N GLY A 69 1.79 4.23 7.87
CA GLY A 69 1.43 2.81 7.99
C GLY A 69 0.10 2.45 7.32
N CYS A 70 -0.46 3.36 6.50
CA CYS A 70 -1.62 3.08 5.68
C CYS A 70 -1.25 2.19 4.48
N HIS A 71 -2.23 1.53 3.88
CA HIS A 71 -1.99 0.63 2.75
C HIS A 71 -2.40 1.26 1.42
N PRO A 72 -1.61 1.11 0.35
CA PRO A 72 -2.04 1.49 -0.98
C PRO A 72 -3.19 0.58 -1.44
N GLY A 73 -4.24 1.17 -2.00
CA GLY A 73 -5.33 0.41 -2.61
C GLY A 73 -4.88 -0.38 -3.84
N VAL A 74 -5.67 -1.39 -4.21
CA VAL A 74 -5.50 -2.16 -5.45
C VAL A 74 -6.82 -2.10 -6.24
N PRO A 75 -6.87 -1.40 -7.39
CA PRO A 75 -5.82 -0.54 -7.94
C PRO A 75 -5.60 0.72 -7.09
N LEU A 76 -4.35 1.21 -7.03
CA LEU A 76 -4.00 2.42 -6.28
C LEU A 76 -4.64 3.67 -6.90
N VAL A 77 -4.83 3.65 -8.22
CA VAL A 77 -5.46 4.76 -8.95
C VAL A 77 -6.87 4.37 -9.31
N ASP A 78 -7.81 5.12 -8.76
CA ASP A 78 -9.21 5.08 -9.11
C ASP A 78 -9.44 6.08 -10.24
N VAL A 79 -9.70 5.54 -11.43
CA VAL A 79 -9.95 6.30 -12.64
C VAL A 79 -11.44 6.23 -12.91
N ASP A 80 -12.12 7.38 -12.81
CA ASP A 80 -13.48 7.51 -13.29
C ASP A 80 -13.41 7.61 -14.83
N ILE A 81 -13.10 6.48 -15.48
CA ILE A 81 -13.08 6.31 -16.94
C ILE A 81 -14.54 6.28 -17.41
N GLY A 82 -15.25 7.39 -17.20
CA GLY A 82 -16.64 7.60 -17.58
C GLY A 82 -17.51 6.38 -17.34
N ARG A 83 -18.21 6.34 -16.20
CA ARG A 83 -19.51 5.64 -16.18
C ARG A 83 -20.28 6.13 -17.43
N ARG A 84 -20.35 5.27 -18.46
CA ARG A 84 -21.17 5.52 -19.64
C ARG A 84 -22.60 5.75 -19.12
N PRO A 85 -23.31 6.81 -19.53
CA PRO A 85 -24.70 6.98 -19.15
C PRO A 85 -25.52 5.76 -19.53
#